data_AF-A0A2M8FJ16-F1
#
_entry.id   AF-A0A2M8FJ16-F1
#
_cell.length_a   1.000
_cell.length_b   1.000
_cell.length_c   1.000
_cell.angle_alpha   90.00
_cell.angle_beta   90.00
_cell.angle_gamma   90.00
#
_symmetry.space_group_name_H-M   'P 1'
#
loop_
_entity.id
_entity.type
_entity.pdbx_description
1 polymer ?
#
loop_
_entity_poly.entity_id
_entity_poly.type
_entity_poly.pdbx_seq_one_letter_code
_entity_poly.pdbx_strand_id
1 'polypeptide(L)'
;MGHKRYGYLPKSKIWREIVREMGAYALGQQDVLTIAKNTLSNVQKQYSNFENDPSIKTTFEFLLHIAQAFKQQDPVRYLRENNIVEGEGVSVFKITRAAINYKTEEVASHEYQAFAKQAAASALSSWYKSHLEEGRGLFHEGVDSTAVFRKASEAGGFCELTRLYFSNVTERYLRYFLDREAAIAIPNVEQRSRFSNEIEKHMEDVSRHAFETSKIAQSFAAGWFAKNTPESYPDEREIKYFLNRTFGKLKSELLREEEK
;
A
#
# COMPACT_ATOMS: atom_id res chain seq x y z
N MET A 1 -24.12 6.58 12.34
CA MET A 1 -24.36 6.00 11.00
C MET A 1 -23.68 4.65 10.92
N GLY A 2 -24.44 3.63 10.54
CA GLY A 2 -24.11 2.22 10.79
C GLY A 2 -22.84 1.73 10.11
N HIS A 3 -21.91 1.20 10.91
CA HIS A 3 -20.88 0.30 10.40
C HIS A 3 -21.59 -0.95 9.88
N LYS A 4 -21.80 -1.06 8.56
CA LYS A 4 -22.01 -2.36 7.95
C LYS A 4 -20.82 -3.22 8.39
N ARG A 5 -21.09 -4.18 9.27
CA ARG A 5 -20.20 -5.33 9.44
C ARG A 5 -20.22 -6.00 8.07
N TYR A 6 -19.27 -5.66 7.21
CA TYR A 6 -19.01 -6.49 6.05
C TYR A 6 -18.83 -7.90 6.64
N GLY A 7 -19.65 -8.85 6.17
CA GLY A 7 -19.37 -10.27 6.39
C GLY A 7 -17.98 -10.60 5.84
N TYR A 8 -17.58 -11.87 5.87
CA TYR A 8 -16.29 -12.28 5.33
C TYR A 8 -16.04 -11.65 3.96
N LEU A 9 -14.93 -10.92 3.82
CA LEU A 9 -14.50 -10.50 2.50
C LEU A 9 -14.18 -11.78 1.73
N PRO A 10 -14.85 -12.07 0.60
CA PRO A 10 -14.53 -13.25 -0.18
C PRO A 10 -13.08 -13.13 -0.61
N LYS A 11 -12.27 -14.09 -0.19
CA LYS A 11 -10.86 -14.21 -0.56
C LYS A 11 -10.74 -15.23 -1.67
N SER A 12 -9.85 -14.99 -2.64
CA SER A 12 -9.53 -16.02 -3.63
C SER A 12 -8.86 -17.24 -2.99
N LYS A 13 -7.98 -17.02 -2.01
CA LYS A 13 -7.27 -18.03 -1.21
C LYS A 13 -6.98 -17.50 0.19
N ILE A 14 -7.00 -18.37 1.21
CA ILE A 14 -6.56 -18.00 2.57
C ILE A 14 -5.03 -18.06 2.67
N TRP A 15 -4.44 -17.23 3.54
CA TRP A 15 -2.98 -17.10 3.68
C TRP A 15 -2.25 -18.44 3.87
N ARG A 16 -2.77 -19.32 4.73
CA ARG A 16 -2.14 -20.63 4.99
C ARG A 16 -2.15 -21.57 3.78
N GLU A 17 -3.10 -21.43 2.87
CA GLU A 17 -3.11 -22.21 1.62
C GLU A 17 -2.02 -21.71 0.68
N ILE A 18 -1.87 -20.39 0.54
CA ILE A 18 -0.81 -19.76 -0.27
C ILE A 18 0.57 -20.27 0.18
N VAL A 19 0.86 -20.21 1.49
CA VAL A 19 2.15 -20.69 2.04
C VAL A 19 2.31 -22.21 1.90
N ARG A 20 1.21 -22.97 1.97
CA ARG A 20 1.25 -24.43 1.76
C ARG A 20 1.59 -24.81 0.34
N GLU A 21 1.04 -24.11 -0.65
CA GLU A 21 1.38 -24.33 -2.05
C GLU A 21 2.87 -24.03 -2.30
N MET A 22 3.41 -22.95 -1.72
CA MET A 22 4.85 -22.62 -1.80
C MET A 22 5.74 -23.70 -1.15
N GLY A 23 5.32 -24.27 -0.02
CA GLY A 23 6.10 -25.22 0.77
C GLY A 23 5.95 -26.69 0.38
N ALA A 24 5.00 -27.01 -0.50
CA ALA A 24 4.55 -28.39 -0.77
C ALA A 24 5.68 -29.37 -1.16
N TYR A 25 6.76 -28.85 -1.75
CA TYR A 25 7.89 -29.66 -2.24
C TYR A 25 9.19 -29.48 -1.44
N ALA A 26 9.22 -28.56 -0.48
CA ALA A 26 10.43 -28.14 0.22
C ALA A 26 10.38 -28.36 1.74
N LEU A 27 9.19 -28.49 2.33
CA LEU A 27 8.97 -28.42 3.77
C LEU A 27 7.99 -29.47 4.29
N GLY A 28 8.13 -29.83 5.57
CA GLY A 28 7.10 -30.56 6.29
C GLY A 28 5.86 -29.69 6.53
N GLN A 29 4.69 -30.30 6.66
CA GLN A 29 3.43 -29.58 6.88
C GLN A 29 3.46 -28.69 8.14
N GLN A 30 4.17 -29.12 9.20
CA GLN A 30 4.31 -28.36 10.44
C GLN A 30 5.16 -27.08 10.25
N ASP A 31 6.22 -27.15 9.45
CA ASP A 31 7.09 -26.01 9.16
C ASP A 31 6.33 -24.95 8.37
N VAL A 32 5.59 -25.38 7.35
CA VAL A 32 4.71 -24.52 6.53
C VAL A 32 3.69 -23.76 7.38
N LEU A 33 2.99 -24.46 8.28
CA LEU A 33 2.00 -23.84 9.15
C LEU A 33 2.64 -22.84 10.12
N THR A 34 3.84 -23.15 10.62
CA THR A 34 4.60 -22.28 11.50
C THR A 34 5.06 -21.01 10.79
N ILE A 35 5.63 -21.13 9.58
CA ILE A 35 6.02 -20.00 8.74
C ILE A 35 4.82 -19.10 8.44
N ALA A 36 3.69 -19.69 8.03
CA ALA A 36 2.48 -18.94 7.72
C ALA A 36 1.98 -18.14 8.92
N LYS A 37 1.89 -18.78 10.10
CA LYS A 37 1.45 -18.16 11.35
C LYS A 37 2.40 -17.05 11.78
N ASN A 38 3.70 -17.32 11.84
CA ASN A 38 4.69 -16.34 12.29
C ASN A 38 4.75 -15.13 11.36
N THR A 39 4.60 -15.34 10.05
CA THR A 39 4.52 -14.25 9.07
C THR A 39 3.37 -13.30 9.40
N LEU A 40 2.15 -13.83 9.59
CA LEU A 40 1.01 -13.00 9.97
C LEU A 40 1.21 -12.30 11.32
N SER A 41 1.71 -13.02 12.33
CA SER A 41 1.96 -12.45 13.65
C SER A 41 2.95 -11.29 13.59
N ASN A 42 4.03 -11.41 12.81
CA ASN A 42 5.02 -10.35 12.64
C ASN A 42 4.43 -9.13 11.91
N VAL A 43 3.66 -9.33 10.84
CA VAL A 43 2.97 -8.23 10.14
C VAL A 43 1.99 -7.51 11.07
N GLN A 44 1.18 -8.25 11.83
CA GLN A 44 0.21 -7.69 12.78
C GLN A 44 0.89 -6.89 13.90
N LYS A 45 2.00 -7.40 14.46
CA LYS A 45 2.81 -6.67 15.44
C LYS A 45 3.27 -5.35 14.84
N GLN A 46 3.76 -5.41 13.61
CA GLN A 46 4.31 -4.24 12.95
C GLN A 46 3.25 -3.18 12.59
N TYR A 47 2.02 -3.59 12.24
CA TYR A 47 0.90 -2.65 12.09
C TYR A 47 0.58 -1.86 13.36
N SER A 48 0.86 -2.42 14.53
CA SER A 48 0.67 -1.71 15.81
C SER A 48 1.69 -0.59 16.00
N ASN A 49 2.79 -0.62 15.24
CA ASN A 49 3.85 0.40 15.28
C ASN A 49 3.74 1.41 14.14
N PHE A 50 3.06 1.06 13.03
CA PHE A 50 2.98 1.90 11.83
C PHE A 50 2.33 3.26 12.00
N GLU A 51 1.41 3.40 12.95
CA GLU A 51 0.83 4.70 13.31
C GLU A 51 1.85 5.73 13.80
N ASN A 52 3.02 5.26 14.26
CA ASN A 52 4.14 6.08 14.68
C ASN A 52 5.36 5.91 13.76
N ASP A 53 5.25 5.16 12.66
CA ASP A 53 6.35 4.99 11.71
C ASP A 53 6.43 6.25 10.82
N PRO A 54 7.54 7.02 10.88
CA PRO A 54 7.68 8.26 10.14
C PRO A 54 7.64 8.02 8.62
N SER A 55 8.04 6.85 8.14
CA SER A 55 8.04 6.51 6.72
C SER A 55 6.62 6.30 6.20
N ILE A 56 5.78 5.62 6.98
CA ILE A 56 4.37 5.39 6.62
C ILE A 56 3.62 6.71 6.64
N LYS A 57 3.81 7.52 7.69
CA LYS A 57 3.23 8.86 7.77
C LYS A 57 3.64 9.72 6.57
N THR A 58 4.94 9.84 6.31
CA THR A 58 5.50 10.67 5.24
C THR A 58 5.00 10.26 3.86
N THR A 59 4.96 8.96 3.57
CA THR A 59 4.51 8.47 2.26
C THR A 59 3.00 8.59 2.08
N PHE A 60 2.21 8.53 3.16
CA PHE A 60 0.79 8.86 3.10
C PHE A 60 0.55 10.38 2.96
N GLU A 61 1.29 11.22 3.68
CA GLU A 61 1.30 12.68 3.50
C GLU A 61 1.62 13.07 2.05
N PHE A 62 2.56 12.37 1.41
CA PHE A 62 2.87 12.54 0.00
C PHE A 62 1.63 12.31 -0.89
N LEU A 63 0.92 11.19 -0.70
CA LEU A 63 -0.32 10.91 -1.47
C LEU A 63 -1.39 11.98 -1.24
N LEU A 64 -1.51 12.49 -0.01
CA LEU A 64 -2.40 13.61 0.31
C LEU A 64 -2.00 14.88 -0.42
N HIS A 65 -0.71 15.22 -0.46
CA HIS A 65 -0.26 16.39 -1.20
C HIS A 65 -0.51 16.25 -2.70
N ILE A 66 -0.33 15.06 -3.28
CA ILE A 66 -0.70 14.81 -4.68
C ILE A 66 -2.20 15.08 -4.86
N ALA A 67 -3.06 14.45 -4.06
CA ALA A 67 -4.50 14.64 -4.17
C ALA A 67 -4.92 16.11 -3.97
N GLN A 68 -4.29 16.82 -3.03
CA GLN A 68 -4.56 18.23 -2.75
C GLN A 68 -4.08 19.16 -3.88
N ALA A 69 -2.91 18.87 -4.47
CA ALA A 69 -2.35 19.67 -5.56
C ALA A 69 -3.31 19.73 -6.75
N PHE A 70 -3.92 18.61 -7.12
CA PHE A 70 -4.85 18.53 -8.25
C PHE A 70 -6.28 18.99 -7.91
N LYS A 71 -6.51 19.54 -6.71
CA LYS A 71 -7.67 20.41 -6.42
C LYS A 71 -7.40 21.87 -6.72
N GLN A 72 -6.14 22.28 -6.75
CA GLN A 72 -5.75 23.67 -6.93
C GLN A 72 -5.88 24.10 -8.40
N GLN A 73 -6.01 25.40 -8.61
CA GLN A 73 -5.99 25.98 -9.96
C GLN A 73 -4.65 25.75 -10.66
N ASP A 74 -3.54 25.79 -9.91
CA ASP A 74 -2.18 25.50 -10.41
C ASP A 74 -1.54 24.37 -9.59
N PRO A 75 -1.72 23.10 -10.00
CA PRO A 75 -1.15 21.94 -9.31
C PRO A 75 0.38 21.96 -9.29
N VAL A 76 1.03 22.44 -10.36
CA VAL A 76 2.50 22.44 -10.48
C VAL A 76 3.12 23.42 -9.49
N ARG A 77 2.52 24.61 -9.34
CA ARG A 77 2.93 25.56 -8.31
C ARG A 77 2.80 24.99 -6.91
N TYR A 78 1.66 24.38 -6.57
CA TYR A 78 1.47 23.77 -5.26
C TYR A 78 2.53 22.69 -4.96
N LEU A 79 2.81 21.81 -5.92
CA LEU A 79 3.81 20.75 -5.74
C LEU A 79 5.23 21.31 -5.56
N ARG A 80 5.57 22.42 -6.23
CA ARG A 80 6.87 23.10 -6.04
C ARG A 80 6.97 23.78 -4.68
N GLU A 81 5.94 24.52 -4.26
CA GLU A 81 5.90 25.20 -2.96
C GLU A 81 5.99 24.21 -1.78
N ASN A 82 5.55 22.96 -1.99
CA ASN A 82 5.66 21.88 -1.00
C ASN A 82 6.91 21.00 -1.18
N ASN A 83 7.88 21.39 -2.03
CA ASN A 83 9.12 20.66 -2.30
C ASN A 83 8.91 19.21 -2.77
N ILE A 84 7.89 18.97 -3.60
CA ILE A 84 7.54 17.63 -4.10
C ILE A 84 8.13 17.38 -5.48
N VAL A 85 7.95 18.31 -6.41
CA VAL A 85 8.50 18.20 -7.77
C VAL A 85 9.35 19.40 -8.12
N GLU A 86 10.34 19.18 -8.98
CA GLU A 86 11.19 20.22 -9.53
C GLU A 86 10.84 20.49 -11.01
N GLY A 87 10.94 21.76 -11.42
CA GLY A 87 10.75 22.20 -12.80
C GLY A 87 9.28 22.28 -13.25
N GLU A 88 9.07 22.38 -14.56
CA GLU A 88 7.75 22.55 -15.18
C GLU A 88 7.11 21.22 -15.60
N GLY A 89 5.77 21.19 -15.61
CA GLY A 89 4.98 20.07 -16.09
C GLY A 89 4.87 18.88 -15.13
N VAL A 90 3.80 18.11 -15.31
CA VAL A 90 3.47 16.91 -14.53
C VAL A 90 3.69 15.67 -15.40
N SER A 91 4.35 14.65 -14.86
CA SER A 91 4.35 13.31 -15.44
C SER A 91 4.35 12.26 -14.35
N VAL A 92 3.85 11.06 -14.66
CA VAL A 92 3.86 9.92 -13.73
C VAL A 92 5.27 9.61 -13.24
N PHE A 93 6.28 9.70 -14.12
CA PHE A 93 7.68 9.45 -13.76
C PHE A 93 8.22 10.48 -12.75
N LYS A 94 7.89 11.76 -12.93
CA LYS A 94 8.28 12.82 -11.97
C LYS A 94 7.64 12.58 -10.60
N ILE A 95 6.34 12.26 -10.57
CA ILE A 95 5.61 12.02 -9.33
C ILE A 95 6.07 10.74 -8.62
N THR A 96 6.32 9.64 -9.34
CA THR A 96 6.82 8.42 -8.71
C THR A 96 8.24 8.58 -8.19
N ARG A 97 9.11 9.31 -8.90
CA ARG A 97 10.46 9.67 -8.40
C ARG A 97 10.36 10.56 -7.15
N ALA A 98 9.45 11.53 -7.15
CA ALA A 98 9.20 12.37 -5.98
C ALA A 98 8.76 11.55 -4.76
N ALA A 99 7.93 10.52 -4.94
CA ALA A 99 7.50 9.64 -3.84
C ALA A 99 8.67 8.93 -3.14
N ILE A 100 9.73 8.61 -3.89
CA ILE A 100 10.96 7.99 -3.35
C ILE A 100 11.83 9.00 -2.58
N ASN A 101 11.84 10.25 -3.02
CA ASN A 101 12.74 11.29 -2.51
C ASN A 101 12.09 12.22 -1.47
N TYR A 102 10.77 12.11 -1.26
CA TYR A 102 10.06 12.99 -0.34
C TYR A 102 10.46 12.72 1.12
N LYS A 103 10.92 13.78 1.82
CA LYS A 103 11.25 13.83 3.25
C LYS A 103 11.94 12.56 3.77
N THR A 104 13.19 12.35 3.37
CA THR A 104 13.91 11.09 3.64
C THR A 104 14.66 11.04 4.97
N GLU A 105 14.67 12.13 5.74
CA GLU A 105 15.56 12.35 6.88
C GLU A 105 15.17 11.55 8.12
N GLU A 106 13.87 11.41 8.40
CA GLU A 106 13.39 10.62 9.55
C GLU A 106 13.24 9.14 9.19
N VAL A 107 14.02 8.28 9.86
CA VAL A 107 14.06 6.83 9.61
C VAL A 107 13.99 6.06 10.93
N ALA A 108 12.97 5.21 11.07
CA ALA A 108 12.93 4.19 12.12
C ALA A 108 13.62 2.88 11.68
N SER A 109 13.43 2.48 10.41
CA SER A 109 14.15 1.39 9.74
C SER A 109 14.29 1.73 8.26
N HIS A 110 15.47 1.48 7.70
CA HIS A 110 15.74 1.73 6.29
C HIS A 110 14.92 0.79 5.38
N GLU A 111 14.73 -0.46 5.79
CA GLU A 111 13.89 -1.43 5.10
C GLU A 111 12.44 -0.96 5.04
N TYR A 112 11.89 -0.51 6.17
CA TYR A 112 10.52 -0.03 6.26
C TYR A 112 10.30 1.24 5.46
N GLN A 113 11.29 2.14 5.48
CA GLN A 113 11.28 3.32 4.63
C GLN A 113 11.28 2.96 3.15
N ALA A 114 12.12 2.02 2.73
CA ALA A 114 12.16 1.55 1.35
C ALA A 114 10.81 0.93 0.94
N PHE A 115 10.19 0.11 1.81
CA PHE A 115 8.89 -0.49 1.54
C PHE A 115 7.79 0.55 1.38
N ALA A 116 7.72 1.52 2.29
CA ALA A 116 6.71 2.57 2.25
C ALA A 116 6.84 3.43 0.98
N LYS A 117 8.06 3.84 0.63
CA LYS A 117 8.34 4.65 -0.57
C LYS A 117 8.02 3.90 -1.86
N GLN A 118 8.48 2.65 -1.97
CA GLN A 118 8.17 1.81 -3.13
C GLN A 118 6.67 1.52 -3.22
N ALA A 119 5.98 1.31 -2.09
CA ALA A 119 4.54 1.11 -2.08
C ALA A 119 3.78 2.34 -2.61
N ALA A 120 4.18 3.55 -2.23
CA ALA A 120 3.62 4.79 -2.75
C ALA A 120 3.87 4.96 -4.26
N ALA A 121 5.11 4.76 -4.72
CA ALA A 121 5.46 4.84 -6.13
C ALA A 121 4.69 3.80 -6.97
N SER A 122 4.62 2.55 -6.50
CA SER A 122 3.84 1.48 -7.16
C SER A 122 2.35 1.81 -7.18
N ALA A 123 1.79 2.35 -6.09
CA ALA A 123 0.37 2.71 -6.04
C ALA A 123 0.04 3.80 -7.05
N LEU A 124 0.85 4.85 -7.13
CA LEU A 124 0.68 5.94 -8.09
C LEU A 124 0.82 5.46 -9.53
N SER A 125 1.82 4.62 -9.82
CA SER A 125 2.04 4.08 -11.16
C SER A 125 0.87 3.19 -11.61
N SER A 126 0.42 2.28 -10.75
CA SER A 126 -0.72 1.40 -11.04
C SER A 126 -2.01 2.19 -11.19
N TRP A 127 -2.26 3.16 -10.31
CA TRP A 127 -3.44 4.01 -10.36
C TRP A 127 -3.45 4.88 -11.63
N TYR A 128 -2.32 5.49 -11.97
CA TYR A 128 -2.20 6.29 -13.20
C TYR A 128 -2.47 5.44 -14.44
N LYS A 129 -1.93 4.20 -14.47
CA LYS A 129 -2.16 3.25 -15.57
C LYS A 129 -3.63 2.86 -15.70
N SER A 130 -4.36 2.69 -14.60
CA SER A 130 -5.79 2.36 -14.63
C SER A 130 -6.69 3.54 -15.04
N HIS A 131 -6.18 4.77 -15.01
CA HIS A 131 -6.91 6.00 -15.33
C HIS A 131 -6.41 6.71 -16.60
N LEU A 132 -5.62 6.05 -17.44
CA LEU A 132 -5.06 6.67 -18.66
C LEU A 132 -6.11 7.24 -19.60
N GLU A 133 -7.28 6.60 -19.69
CA GLU A 133 -8.38 7.06 -20.55
C GLU A 133 -8.90 8.44 -20.14
N GLU A 134 -8.80 8.82 -18.86
CA GLU A 134 -9.21 10.14 -18.34
C GLU A 134 -8.33 11.27 -18.88
N GLY A 135 -7.09 10.94 -19.27
CA GLY A 135 -6.16 11.89 -19.89
C GLY A 135 -6.19 11.88 -21.42
N ARG A 136 -6.98 11.00 -22.03
CA ARG A 136 -7.14 10.96 -23.48
C ARG A 136 -8.35 11.81 -23.87
N GLY A 137 -8.17 12.71 -24.83
CA GLY A 137 -9.30 13.38 -25.44
C GLY A 137 -9.34 13.13 -26.94
N LEU A 138 -10.52 13.38 -27.50
CA LEU A 138 -10.82 13.07 -28.91
C LEU A 138 -9.98 13.88 -29.91
N PHE A 139 -9.33 14.97 -29.47
CA PHE A 139 -8.68 15.95 -30.32
C PHE A 139 -7.21 16.21 -29.96
N HIS A 140 -6.60 15.39 -29.10
CA HIS A 140 -5.20 15.58 -28.68
C HIS A 140 -4.40 14.30 -28.90
N GLU A 141 -3.20 14.44 -29.46
CA GLU A 141 -2.22 13.35 -29.46
C GLU A 141 -1.55 13.27 -28.08
N GLY A 142 -1.65 12.10 -27.44
CA GLY A 142 -1.02 11.82 -26.15
C GLY A 142 -1.98 11.80 -24.97
N VAL A 143 -1.41 11.72 -23.75
CA VAL A 143 -2.15 11.64 -22.49
C VAL A 143 -1.85 12.89 -21.67
N ASP A 144 -2.89 13.65 -21.35
CA ASP A 144 -2.79 14.75 -20.38
C ASP A 144 -2.67 14.18 -18.96
N SER A 145 -1.44 14.15 -18.44
CA SER A 145 -1.15 13.69 -17.08
C SER A 145 -1.92 14.48 -16.02
N THR A 146 -2.18 15.77 -16.25
CA THR A 146 -2.89 16.63 -15.29
C THR A 146 -4.35 16.20 -15.16
N ALA A 147 -5.00 15.90 -16.29
CA ALA A 147 -6.35 15.38 -16.32
C ALA A 147 -6.45 14.02 -15.61
N VAL A 148 -5.49 13.11 -15.84
CA VAL A 148 -5.43 11.83 -15.11
C VAL A 148 -5.35 12.06 -13.61
N PHE A 149 -4.36 12.83 -13.13
CA PHE A 149 -4.18 13.06 -11.70
C PHE A 149 -5.30 13.86 -11.04
N ARG A 150 -6.10 14.62 -11.79
CA ARG A 150 -7.31 15.26 -11.27
C ARG A 150 -8.30 14.25 -10.68
N LYS A 151 -8.37 13.02 -11.21
CA LYS A 151 -9.21 11.98 -10.59
C LYS A 151 -8.76 11.58 -9.18
N ALA A 152 -7.47 11.68 -8.87
CA ALA A 152 -6.96 11.37 -7.54
C ALA A 152 -7.40 12.41 -6.48
N SER A 153 -7.84 13.59 -6.92
CA SER A 153 -8.35 14.64 -6.05
C SER A 153 -9.83 14.46 -5.67
N GLU A 154 -10.53 13.55 -6.34
CA GLU A 154 -11.90 13.16 -6.00
C GLU A 154 -11.90 12.13 -4.86
N ALA A 155 -12.96 12.11 -4.04
CA ALA A 155 -13.07 11.16 -2.92
C ALA A 155 -13.00 9.69 -3.37
N GLY A 156 -13.54 9.38 -4.56
CA GLY A 156 -13.45 8.04 -5.16
C GLY A 156 -12.03 7.68 -5.57
N GLY A 157 -11.36 8.56 -6.33
CA GLY A 157 -9.99 8.31 -6.80
C GLY A 157 -8.97 8.27 -5.66
N PHE A 158 -9.06 9.16 -4.67
CA PHE A 158 -8.20 9.09 -3.49
C PHE A 158 -8.40 7.79 -2.70
N CYS A 159 -9.65 7.33 -2.59
CA CYS A 159 -9.98 6.09 -1.93
C CYS A 159 -9.37 4.86 -2.64
N GLU A 160 -9.36 4.85 -3.98
CA GLU A 160 -8.70 3.80 -4.76
C GLU A 160 -7.17 3.87 -4.63
N LEU A 161 -6.58 5.05 -4.78
CA LEU A 161 -5.13 5.26 -4.65
C LEU A 161 -4.63 4.81 -3.27
N THR A 162 -5.36 5.18 -2.22
CA THR A 162 -5.04 4.80 -0.84
C THR A 162 -5.18 3.29 -0.62
N ARG A 163 -6.17 2.65 -1.24
CA ARG A 163 -6.32 1.19 -1.19
C ARG A 163 -5.13 0.48 -1.86
N LEU A 164 -4.67 0.97 -3.02
CA LEU A 164 -3.48 0.46 -3.70
C LEU A 164 -2.23 0.63 -2.83
N TYR A 165 -2.08 1.79 -2.18
CA TYR A 165 -0.97 2.03 -1.26
C TYR A 165 -0.94 1.01 -0.11
N PHE A 166 -2.05 0.84 0.63
CA PHE A 166 -2.07 -0.12 1.73
C PHE A 166 -1.95 -1.58 1.25
N SER A 167 -2.44 -1.90 0.05
CA SER A 167 -2.19 -3.19 -0.59
C SER A 167 -0.69 -3.43 -0.77
N ASN A 168 0.01 -2.47 -1.38
CA ASN A 168 1.44 -2.59 -1.66
C ASN A 168 2.28 -2.60 -0.38
N VAL A 169 1.89 -1.84 0.66
CA VAL A 169 2.53 -1.94 1.98
C VAL A 169 2.34 -3.36 2.52
N THR A 170 1.11 -3.85 2.55
CA THR A 170 0.80 -5.18 3.10
C THR A 170 1.56 -6.29 2.39
N GLU A 171 1.57 -6.28 1.05
CA GLU A 171 2.31 -7.24 0.22
C GLU A 171 3.79 -7.28 0.58
N ARG A 172 4.45 -6.12 0.65
CA ARG A 172 5.89 -6.03 0.92
C ARG A 172 6.26 -6.55 2.30
N TYR A 173 5.43 -6.26 3.31
CA TYR A 173 5.65 -6.75 4.66
C TYR A 173 5.37 -8.26 4.77
N LEU A 174 4.33 -8.77 4.11
CA LEU A 174 4.08 -10.22 4.02
C LEU A 174 5.26 -10.93 3.40
N ARG A 175 5.76 -10.45 2.24
CA ARG A 175 6.92 -11.04 1.58
C ARG A 175 8.17 -11.01 2.46
N TYR A 176 8.49 -9.85 3.03
CA TYR A 176 9.67 -9.69 3.89
C TYR A 176 9.66 -10.67 5.07
N PHE A 177 8.53 -10.77 5.78
CA PHE A 177 8.44 -11.68 6.91
C PHE A 177 8.34 -13.14 6.47
N LEU A 178 7.72 -13.44 5.33
CA LEU A 178 7.71 -14.79 4.77
C LEU A 178 9.12 -15.28 4.47
N ASP A 179 9.93 -14.47 3.78
CA ASP A 179 11.34 -14.76 3.49
C ASP A 179 12.14 -14.98 4.78
N ARG A 180 11.93 -14.11 5.77
CA ARG A 180 12.63 -14.18 7.06
C ARG A 180 12.26 -15.42 7.85
N GLU A 181 10.98 -15.76 7.95
CA GLU A 181 10.51 -16.94 8.67
C GLU A 181 10.95 -18.23 7.96
N ALA A 182 10.93 -18.25 6.62
CA ALA A 182 11.48 -19.35 5.84
C ALA A 182 12.98 -19.54 6.06
N ALA A 183 13.75 -18.46 6.14
CA ALA A 183 15.19 -18.53 6.41
C ALA A 183 15.50 -19.10 7.80
N ILE A 184 14.63 -18.86 8.79
CA ILE A 184 14.74 -19.41 10.14
C ILE A 184 14.36 -20.89 10.17
N ALA A 185 13.25 -21.25 9.51
CA ALA A 185 12.71 -22.61 9.53
C ALA A 185 13.47 -23.59 8.63
N ILE A 186 14.10 -23.11 7.55
CA ILE A 186 14.81 -23.93 6.57
C ILE A 186 16.32 -23.83 6.77
N PRO A 187 16.97 -24.83 7.40
CA PRO A 187 18.41 -24.82 7.64
C PRO A 187 19.23 -25.11 6.37
N ASN A 188 18.69 -25.88 5.43
CA ASN A 188 19.38 -26.28 4.21
C ASN A 188 19.32 -25.18 3.13
N VAL A 189 20.48 -24.78 2.61
CA VAL A 189 20.61 -23.68 1.63
C VAL A 189 19.90 -23.99 0.31
N GLU A 190 19.94 -25.24 -0.17
CA GLU A 190 19.28 -25.63 -1.41
C GLU A 190 17.75 -25.59 -1.27
N GLN A 191 17.22 -26.14 -0.17
CA GLN A 191 15.79 -26.08 0.13
C GLN A 191 15.31 -24.64 0.31
N ARG A 192 16.12 -23.79 0.93
CA ARG A 192 15.81 -22.36 1.08
C ARG A 192 15.75 -21.67 -0.28
N SER A 193 16.73 -21.91 -1.15
CA SER A 193 16.73 -21.37 -2.52
C SER A 193 15.50 -21.82 -3.32
N ARG A 194 15.13 -23.10 -3.20
CA ARG A 194 13.89 -23.63 -3.80
C ARG A 194 12.66 -22.92 -3.25
N PHE A 195 12.53 -22.75 -1.93
CA PHE A 195 11.41 -22.05 -1.33
C PHE A 195 11.34 -20.57 -1.77
N SER A 196 12.47 -19.86 -1.79
CA SER A 196 12.51 -18.48 -2.31
C SER A 196 12.06 -18.39 -3.78
N ASN A 197 12.40 -19.37 -4.62
CA ASN A 197 11.89 -19.43 -5.98
C ASN A 197 10.37 -19.67 -6.04
N GLU A 198 9.81 -20.46 -5.11
CA GLU A 198 8.36 -20.65 -5.01
C GLU A 198 7.63 -19.39 -4.52
N ILE A 199 8.24 -18.60 -3.63
CA ILE A 199 7.69 -17.29 -3.23
C ILE A 199 7.50 -16.40 -4.47
N GLU A 200 8.48 -16.35 -5.37
CA GLU A 200 8.39 -15.57 -6.61
C GLU A 200 7.30 -16.09 -7.55
N LYS A 201 7.13 -17.41 -7.67
CA LYS A 201 6.04 -18.01 -8.48
C LYS A 201 4.66 -17.72 -7.94
N HIS A 202 4.53 -17.57 -6.62
CA HIS A 202 3.27 -17.26 -5.94
C HIS A 202 3.13 -15.77 -5.58
N MET A 203 3.96 -14.89 -6.15
CA MET A 203 3.90 -13.45 -5.86
C MET A 203 2.51 -12.87 -6.16
N GLU A 204 1.88 -13.31 -7.25
CA GLU A 204 0.53 -12.86 -7.61
C GLU A 204 -0.52 -13.26 -6.57
N ASP A 205 -0.39 -14.43 -5.94
CA ASP A 205 -1.28 -14.87 -4.87
C ASP A 205 -1.13 -13.97 -3.63
N VAL A 206 0.11 -13.60 -3.27
CA VAL A 206 0.41 -12.69 -2.15
C VAL A 206 -0.13 -11.28 -2.45
N SER A 207 0.11 -10.75 -3.64
CA SER A 207 -0.40 -9.44 -4.07
C SER A 207 -1.92 -9.40 -4.06
N ARG A 208 -2.59 -10.43 -4.62
CA ARG A 208 -4.06 -10.54 -4.61
C ARG A 208 -4.61 -10.59 -3.19
N HIS A 209 -3.98 -11.40 -2.35
CA HIS A 209 -4.36 -11.50 -0.95
C HIS A 209 -4.27 -10.15 -0.22
N ALA A 210 -3.16 -9.43 -0.38
CA ALA A 210 -2.95 -8.10 0.18
C ALA A 210 -3.99 -7.08 -0.34
N PHE A 211 -4.32 -7.13 -1.64
CA PHE A 211 -5.31 -6.26 -2.27
C PHE A 211 -6.75 -6.51 -1.81
N GLU A 212 -7.09 -7.76 -1.53
CA GLU A 212 -8.37 -8.13 -0.94
C GLU A 212 -8.42 -7.68 0.53
N THR A 213 -7.32 -7.82 1.29
CA THR A 213 -7.22 -7.36 2.68
C THR A 213 -7.39 -5.84 2.76
N SER A 214 -6.79 -5.09 1.82
CA SER A 214 -6.87 -3.63 1.80
C SER A 214 -8.27 -3.07 1.52
N LYS A 215 -9.21 -3.89 1.03
CA LYS A 215 -10.60 -3.48 0.80
C LYS A 215 -11.29 -2.96 2.06
N ILE A 216 -10.88 -3.40 3.25
CA ILE A 216 -11.42 -2.90 4.52
C ILE A 216 -11.15 -1.40 4.74
N ALA A 217 -10.02 -0.90 4.21
CA ALA A 217 -9.62 0.50 4.28
C ALA A 217 -10.50 1.39 3.38
N GLN A 218 -11.00 0.83 2.27
CA GLN A 218 -11.80 1.54 1.26
C GLN A 218 -13.08 2.16 1.85
N SER A 219 -13.76 1.44 2.75
CA SER A 219 -15.02 1.91 3.36
C SER A 219 -14.89 3.20 4.20
N PHE A 220 -13.66 3.56 4.60
CA PHE A 220 -13.38 4.70 5.46
C PHE A 220 -12.64 5.83 4.72
N ALA A 221 -11.80 5.51 3.73
CA ALA A 221 -10.97 6.48 3.01
C ALA A 221 -11.76 7.57 2.29
N ALA A 222 -12.78 7.22 1.51
CA ALA A 222 -13.56 8.22 0.76
C ALA A 222 -14.25 9.25 1.69
N GLY A 223 -14.93 8.76 2.74
CA GLY A 223 -15.64 9.62 3.68
C GLY A 223 -14.71 10.48 4.54
N TRP A 224 -13.57 9.92 4.96
CA TRP A 224 -12.55 10.69 5.68
C TRP A 224 -11.94 11.78 4.78
N PHE A 225 -11.62 11.46 3.52
CA PHE A 225 -11.01 12.41 2.61
C PHE A 225 -11.96 13.56 2.25
N ALA A 226 -13.22 13.26 1.92
CA ALA A 226 -14.23 14.27 1.64
C ALA A 226 -14.45 15.24 2.81
N LYS A 227 -14.38 14.73 4.05
CA LYS A 227 -14.52 15.55 5.26
C LYS A 227 -13.30 16.42 5.56
N ASN A 228 -12.09 15.89 5.35
CA ASN A 228 -10.85 16.50 5.87
C ASN A 228 -10.02 17.24 4.81
N THR A 229 -10.42 17.21 3.54
CA THR A 229 -9.69 17.90 2.46
C THR A 229 -10.58 18.77 1.55
N PRO A 230 -11.60 19.52 2.03
CA PRO A 230 -12.44 20.31 1.14
C PRO A 230 -11.64 21.43 0.44
N GLU A 231 -10.88 22.21 1.20
CA GLU A 231 -10.08 23.34 0.67
C GLU A 231 -8.66 23.42 1.26
N SER A 232 -8.45 22.91 2.48
CA SER A 232 -7.17 22.92 3.17
C SER A 232 -6.55 21.53 3.30
N TYR A 233 -5.23 21.52 3.49
CA TYR A 233 -4.50 20.32 3.88
C TYR A 233 -4.94 19.87 5.29
N PRO A 234 -5.08 18.55 5.56
CA PRO A 234 -5.53 18.07 6.85
C PRO A 234 -4.47 18.23 7.95
N ASP A 235 -4.91 18.52 9.17
CA ASP A 235 -4.04 18.56 10.34
C ASP A 235 -3.35 17.21 10.59
N GLU A 236 -2.15 17.25 11.15
CA GLU A 236 -1.37 16.04 11.52
C GLU A 236 -2.17 15.05 12.37
N ARG A 237 -3.01 15.55 13.29
CA ARG A 237 -3.86 14.72 14.16
C ARG A 237 -4.87 13.90 13.34
N GLU A 238 -5.45 14.48 12.30
CA GLU A 238 -6.42 13.79 11.42
C GLU A 238 -5.74 12.74 10.56
N ILE A 239 -4.52 13.03 10.08
CA ILE A 239 -3.68 12.07 9.34
C ILE A 239 -3.34 10.88 10.24
N LYS A 240 -2.89 11.13 11.48
CA LYS A 240 -2.54 10.08 12.44
C LYS A 240 -3.76 9.24 12.83
N TYR A 241 -4.91 9.89 13.04
CA TYR A 241 -6.18 9.20 13.26
C TYR A 241 -6.55 8.28 12.10
N PHE A 242 -6.39 8.74 10.86
CA PHE A 242 -6.66 7.95 9.67
C PHE A 242 -5.79 6.69 9.60
N LEU A 243 -4.49 6.84 9.79
CA LEU A 243 -3.52 5.74 9.75
C LEU A 243 -3.81 4.72 10.85
N ASN A 244 -4.00 5.15 12.09
CA ASN A 244 -4.30 4.26 13.22
C ASN A 244 -5.60 3.46 12.98
N ARG A 245 -6.67 4.13 12.53
CA ARG A 245 -7.94 3.45 12.20
C ARG A 245 -7.77 2.43 11.07
N THR A 246 -6.97 2.77 10.06
CA THR A 246 -6.76 1.90 8.90
C THR A 246 -5.94 0.68 9.25
N PHE A 247 -4.79 0.84 9.90
CA PHE A 247 -3.97 -0.30 10.32
C PHE A 247 -4.64 -1.15 11.39
N GLY A 248 -5.44 -0.55 12.30
CA GLY A 248 -6.26 -1.32 13.24
C GLY A 248 -7.27 -2.24 12.53
N LYS A 249 -7.89 -1.76 11.44
CA LYS A 249 -8.79 -2.59 10.61
C LYS A 249 -8.05 -3.68 9.85
N LEU A 250 -6.90 -3.35 9.24
CA LEU A 250 -6.08 -4.33 8.52
C LEU A 250 -5.58 -5.44 9.46
N LYS A 251 -5.09 -5.06 10.65
CA LYS A 251 -4.68 -6.00 11.71
C LYS A 251 -5.83 -6.92 12.12
N SER A 252 -7.02 -6.36 12.32
CA SER A 252 -8.20 -7.15 12.70
C SER A 252 -8.57 -8.18 11.63
N GLU A 253 -8.36 -7.86 10.35
CA GLU A 253 -8.62 -8.80 9.26
C GLU A 253 -7.59 -9.92 9.21
N LEU A 254 -6.30 -9.61 9.38
CA LEU A 254 -5.23 -10.63 9.45
C LEU A 254 -5.38 -11.56 10.66
N LEU A 255 -5.84 -11.04 11.80
CA LEU A 255 -6.11 -11.86 13.01
C LEU A 255 -7.19 -12.93 12.74
N ARG A 256 -8.26 -12.56 12.03
CA ARG A 256 -9.34 -13.49 11.67
C ARG A 256 -8.85 -14.61 10.74
N GLU A 257 -7.80 -14.37 9.98
CA GLU A 257 -7.20 -15.39 9.11
C GLU A 257 -6.24 -16.32 9.84
N GLU A 258 -5.63 -15.87 10.92
CA GLU A 258 -4.80 -16.73 11.77
C GLU A 258 -5.65 -17.77 12.52
N GLU A 259 -6.85 -17.38 12.99
CA GLU A 259 -7.86 -18.27 13.60
C GLU A 259 -8.41 -19.33 12.63
N LYS A 260 -8.23 -19.04 11.34
CA LYS A 260 -8.17 -19.91 10.18
C LYS A 260 -8.52 -21.39 10.33
#